data_AF-A0A3N2H4D6-F1
#
_entry.id   AF-A0A3N2H4D6-F1
#
_cell.length_a   1.000
_cell.length_b   1.000
_cell.length_c   1.000
_cell.angle_alpha   90.00
_cell.angle_beta   90.00
_cell.angle_gamma   90.00
#
_symmetry.space_group_name_H-M   'P 1'
#
loop_
_entity.id
_entity.type
_entity.pdbx_description
1 polymer ?
#
loop_
_entity_poly.entity_id
_entity_poly.type
_entity_poly.pdbx_seq_one_letter_code
_entity_poly.pdbx_strand_id
1 'polypeptide(L)'
;MGRRRVLGGMLAAVLAVSALAGCTGSVPPQAEGAGKGVIGGAQPETTTATPAEVQLKTDSPRESAGVVAAGGPGAPYNYGPTLMADGPPNRMWWCSQYPGSPPPGDDILYAESASLDGPFTGPGGSVPPAVLSGNPGQFDGVHACDPSVIRVDGTYYQYYTGAAGDHALGNSIGLATSTDGITWQRANGGRPIVDPAHDTHRENLYGAGQPAAVYLDGWFYLMFTDTTGLAAGWNGAGQFVLRSKDPAFGSGVEALGEAGFAAVAGTNAPRTKSLVDAFSADLMWIDALNAWAIAHETADGTTITFWDRDFLRAPFQPLLIPGVWREGPGLVRRPDGHAPVSAKDPCGRVPLDVVRATVTGEAGAPTDLRRFGLDIVGVNACADPQRALTVLDGFAMPSPVRTMDLVVSGQVVRIDRRSVAQELAGHVLDTRLDVLNQFPVAARLESGTRALQATGLGVGFLLDDGRLYPVRRAEAVIANGSSTEDVTPAQWRGYPAGPALG
;
A
#
# COMPACT_ATOMS: atom_id res chain seq x y z
N MET A 1 -86.26 -55.99 -16.97
CA MET A 1 -86.73 -54.62 -16.64
C MET A 1 -85.60 -53.93 -15.88
N GLY A 2 -85.06 -52.75 -16.19
CA GLY A 2 -85.36 -51.70 -17.15
C GLY A 2 -84.10 -50.84 -17.36
N ARG A 3 -84.14 -50.01 -18.42
CA ARG A 3 -83.04 -49.24 -19.04
C ARG A 3 -82.69 -47.91 -18.33
N ARG A 4 -81.58 -47.30 -18.81
CA ARG A 4 -81.19 -45.85 -18.88
C ARG A 4 -80.40 -45.30 -17.68
N ARG A 5 -79.43 -44.37 -17.79
CA ARG A 5 -78.72 -43.71 -18.92
C ARG A 5 -77.47 -42.98 -18.37
N VAL A 6 -76.47 -42.88 -19.25
CA VAL A 6 -75.28 -42.02 -19.40
C VAL A 6 -75.25 -40.64 -18.69
N LEU A 7 -74.08 -40.29 -18.12
CA LEU A 7 -73.34 -39.00 -18.18
C LEU A 7 -71.97 -39.28 -17.49
N GLY A 8 -70.78 -39.13 -18.07
CA GLY A 8 -70.25 -38.00 -18.84
C GLY A 8 -69.39 -37.15 -17.91
N GLY A 9 -68.07 -37.40 -17.82
CA GLY A 9 -67.17 -36.61 -16.98
C GLY A 9 -65.70 -36.83 -17.34
N MET A 10 -65.12 -35.87 -18.05
CA MET A 10 -63.71 -35.79 -18.46
C MET A 10 -62.75 -35.78 -17.26
N LEU A 11 -61.62 -36.48 -17.41
CA LEU A 11 -60.40 -36.24 -16.63
C LEU A 11 -59.90 -34.81 -16.90
N ALA A 12 -59.95 -33.93 -15.91
CA ALA A 12 -59.20 -32.68 -15.91
C ALA A 12 -57.91 -32.92 -15.11
N ALA A 13 -56.79 -33.09 -15.83
CA ALA A 13 -55.46 -33.01 -15.26
C ALA A 13 -55.17 -31.54 -14.91
N VAL A 14 -55.29 -31.19 -13.63
CA VAL A 14 -54.81 -29.90 -13.13
C VAL A 14 -53.34 -30.05 -12.79
N LEU A 15 -52.49 -29.53 -13.69
CA LEU A 15 -51.09 -29.22 -13.43
C LEU A 15 -51.04 -28.13 -12.35
N ALA A 16 -50.78 -28.52 -11.11
CA ALA A 16 -50.34 -27.61 -10.08
C ALA A 16 -48.87 -27.26 -10.34
N VAL A 17 -48.64 -26.16 -11.06
CA VAL A 17 -47.34 -25.48 -11.09
C VAL A 17 -47.14 -24.90 -9.68
N SER A 18 -46.44 -25.64 -8.83
CA SER A 18 -45.87 -25.09 -7.62
C SER A 18 -44.67 -24.25 -8.06
N ALA A 19 -44.82 -22.93 -7.99
CA ALA A 19 -43.69 -22.02 -8.06
C ALA A 19 -42.78 -22.33 -6.87
N LEU A 20 -41.73 -23.10 -7.12
CA LEU A 20 -40.54 -23.12 -6.28
C LEU A 20 -39.90 -21.74 -6.42
N ALA A 21 -40.35 -20.80 -5.58
CA ALA A 21 -39.50 -19.70 -5.17
C ALA A 21 -38.32 -20.36 -4.46
N GLY A 22 -37.24 -20.59 -5.20
CA GLY A 22 -35.98 -21.00 -4.62
C GLY A 22 -35.55 -19.90 -3.66
N CYS A 23 -35.73 -20.13 -2.37
CA CYS A 23 -35.02 -19.39 -1.35
C CYS A 23 -33.54 -19.61 -1.64
N THR A 24 -32.89 -18.65 -2.30
CA THR A 24 -31.44 -18.51 -2.27
C THR A 24 -31.08 -18.36 -0.79
N GLY A 25 -30.57 -19.44 -0.18
CA GLY A 25 -30.08 -19.39 1.18
C GLY A 25 -29.02 -18.31 1.27
N SER A 26 -29.26 -17.30 2.08
CA SER A 26 -28.24 -16.33 2.46
C SER A 26 -27.15 -17.08 3.20
N VAL A 27 -26.00 -17.26 2.56
CA VAL A 27 -24.78 -17.73 3.22
C VAL A 27 -24.43 -16.68 4.28
N PRO A 28 -24.24 -17.05 5.55
CA PRO A 28 -23.86 -16.09 6.58
C PRO A 28 -22.51 -15.43 6.24
N PRO A 29 -22.31 -14.16 6.60
CA PRO A 29 -21.05 -13.48 6.37
C PRO A 29 -19.92 -14.24 7.07
N GLN A 30 -18.85 -14.54 6.35
CA GLN A 30 -17.72 -15.32 6.82
C GLN A 30 -16.45 -14.54 6.48
N ALA A 31 -15.93 -13.81 7.47
CA ALA A 31 -14.59 -13.25 7.38
C ALA A 31 -13.58 -14.40 7.43
N GLU A 32 -12.53 -14.30 6.64
CA GLU A 32 -11.37 -15.16 6.79
C GLU A 32 -10.88 -15.13 8.25
N GLY A 33 -10.77 -16.30 8.91
CA GLY A 33 -10.34 -16.39 10.32
C GLY A 33 -11.43 -16.16 11.39
N ALA A 34 -12.71 -15.93 11.04
CA ALA A 34 -13.80 -15.80 12.03
C ALA A 34 -14.06 -17.09 12.85
N GLY A 35 -13.50 -18.23 12.44
CA GLY A 35 -13.62 -19.52 13.09
C GLY A 35 -12.30 -20.00 13.71
N LYS A 36 -11.96 -19.45 14.89
CA LYS A 36 -10.96 -19.88 15.91
C LYS A 36 -9.89 -18.82 16.21
N GLY A 37 -9.99 -18.26 17.41
CA GLY A 37 -8.91 -17.58 18.11
C GLY A 37 -8.73 -16.12 17.72
N VAL A 38 -8.75 -15.24 18.73
CA VAL A 38 -8.30 -13.86 18.60
C VAL A 38 -6.91 -13.87 17.96
N ILE A 39 -6.74 -13.19 16.81
CA ILE A 39 -5.45 -12.96 16.15
C ILE A 39 -4.69 -11.96 17.03
N GLY A 40 -4.20 -12.44 18.17
CA GLY A 40 -3.45 -11.68 19.16
C GLY A 40 -2.12 -12.35 19.37
N GLY A 41 -1.06 -11.78 18.78
CA GLY A 41 0.30 -12.17 19.11
C GLY A 41 0.63 -11.74 20.54
N ALA A 42 0.89 -12.70 21.43
CA ALA A 42 1.59 -12.45 22.69
C ALA A 42 2.24 -13.73 23.23
N GLN A 43 3.57 -13.84 23.08
CA GLN A 43 4.55 -13.72 24.16
C GLN A 43 5.94 -13.55 23.49
N PRO A 44 6.75 -12.55 23.85
CA PRO A 44 8.00 -12.28 23.14
C PRO A 44 9.01 -13.40 23.40
N GLU A 45 9.19 -14.31 22.45
CA GLU A 45 10.46 -15.01 22.33
C GLU A 45 11.44 -14.09 21.60
N THR A 46 12.52 -13.78 22.30
CA THR A 46 13.59 -12.89 21.86
C THR A 46 14.14 -13.30 20.50
N THR A 47 13.73 -12.58 19.45
CA THR A 47 14.51 -12.51 18.21
C THR A 47 15.91 -12.02 18.59
N THR A 48 16.93 -12.77 18.19
CA THR A 48 18.35 -12.50 18.44
C THR A 48 18.88 -11.33 17.60
N ALA A 49 18.10 -10.25 17.48
CA ALA A 49 18.61 -8.98 17.00
C ALA A 49 19.59 -8.43 18.07
N THR A 50 20.74 -7.92 17.61
CA THR A 50 21.64 -7.17 18.50
C THR A 50 20.85 -6.03 19.15
N PRO A 51 20.99 -5.77 20.47
CA PRO A 51 20.20 -4.76 21.16
C PRO A 51 20.23 -3.43 20.43
N ALA A 52 19.05 -2.87 20.18
CA ALA A 52 18.95 -1.59 19.50
C ALA A 52 19.63 -0.48 20.31
N GLU A 53 20.52 0.26 19.65
CA GLU A 53 21.42 1.20 20.32
C GLU A 53 20.80 2.58 20.54
N VAL A 54 19.78 2.95 19.74
CA VAL A 54 19.26 4.33 19.70
C VAL A 54 17.77 4.39 20.05
N GLN A 55 17.43 5.17 21.06
CA GLN A 55 16.05 5.52 21.37
C GLN A 55 15.60 6.73 20.54
N LEU A 56 14.52 6.57 19.77
CA LEU A 56 13.90 7.65 19.01
C LEU A 56 13.04 8.52 19.94
N LYS A 57 13.03 9.83 19.69
CA LYS A 57 12.14 10.78 20.38
C LYS A 57 10.87 10.97 19.58
N THR A 58 9.76 11.16 20.29
CA THR A 58 8.46 11.37 19.66
C THR A 58 7.70 12.54 20.25
N ASP A 59 6.83 13.14 19.44
CA ASP A 59 5.83 14.11 19.88
C ASP A 59 4.52 13.98 19.08
N SER A 60 3.63 14.95 19.24
CA SER A 60 2.41 15.09 18.42
C SER A 60 1.54 13.83 18.34
N PRO A 61 1.16 13.21 19.48
CA PRO A 61 0.29 12.04 19.47
C PRO A 61 -1.07 12.38 18.83
N ARG A 62 -1.61 11.44 18.07
CA ARG A 62 -2.85 11.60 17.29
C ARG A 62 -3.76 10.39 17.47
N GLU A 63 -5.04 10.67 17.54
CA GLU A 63 -6.13 9.69 17.49
C GLU A 63 -7.31 10.37 16.78
N SER A 64 -7.93 9.68 15.82
CA SER A 64 -9.13 10.21 15.18
C SER A 64 -10.30 10.26 16.17
N ALA A 65 -11.11 11.31 16.07
CA ALA A 65 -12.28 11.51 16.92
C ALA A 65 -13.30 10.35 16.85
N GLY A 66 -13.26 9.56 15.77
CA GLY A 66 -14.10 8.39 15.57
C GLY A 66 -13.60 7.51 14.42
N VAL A 67 -14.50 6.69 13.89
CA VAL A 67 -14.26 5.84 12.70
C VAL A 67 -13.98 6.72 11.49
N VAL A 68 -12.88 6.44 10.80
CA VAL A 68 -12.45 7.18 9.61
C VAL A 68 -12.92 6.52 8.32
N ALA A 69 -13.12 5.20 8.32
CA ALA A 69 -13.55 4.43 7.16
C ALA A 69 -14.44 3.26 7.57
N ALA A 70 -15.47 3.00 6.78
CA ALA A 70 -16.34 1.85 6.89
C ALA A 70 -16.94 1.52 5.52
N GLY A 71 -17.27 0.25 5.29
CA GLY A 71 -18.10 -0.17 4.17
C GLY A 71 -19.52 0.42 4.26
N GLY A 72 -20.23 0.34 3.15
CA GLY A 72 -21.62 0.74 3.01
C GLY A 72 -22.60 -0.12 3.80
N PRO A 73 -23.91 0.21 3.72
CA PRO A 73 -24.95 -0.54 4.42
C PRO A 73 -24.86 -2.05 4.15
N GLY A 74 -24.79 -2.84 5.22
CA GLY A 74 -24.68 -4.29 5.14
C GLY A 74 -23.25 -4.84 5.12
N ALA A 75 -22.21 -3.99 5.12
CA ALA A 75 -20.84 -4.41 5.35
C ALA A 75 -20.64 -4.86 6.81
N PRO A 76 -20.31 -6.15 7.06
CA PRO A 76 -20.26 -6.69 8.42
C PRO A 76 -18.95 -6.41 9.18
N TYR A 77 -17.87 -6.12 8.46
CA TYR A 77 -16.53 -5.90 9.02
C TYR A 77 -15.65 -5.02 8.12
N ASN A 78 -14.59 -4.46 8.70
CA ASN A 78 -13.65 -3.56 8.02
C ASN A 78 -12.26 -3.66 8.66
N TYR A 79 -11.30 -4.31 7.99
CA TYR A 79 -9.96 -4.53 8.52
C TYR A 79 -8.90 -4.67 7.42
N GLY A 80 -7.63 -4.87 7.79
CA GLY A 80 -6.51 -5.00 6.86
C GLY A 80 -6.35 -3.82 5.91
N PRO A 81 -6.30 -2.56 6.40
CA PRO A 81 -6.22 -1.41 5.51
C PRO A 81 -4.81 -1.21 4.94
N THR A 82 -4.72 -0.68 3.73
CA THR A 82 -3.51 -0.05 3.17
C THR A 82 -3.82 1.40 2.80
N LEU A 83 -2.93 2.32 3.16
CA LEU A 83 -3.13 3.75 2.96
C LEU A 83 -2.03 4.35 2.10
N MET A 84 -2.44 5.18 1.14
CA MET A 84 -1.55 5.93 0.28
C MET A 84 -1.81 7.44 0.43
N ALA A 85 -0.78 8.18 0.85
CA ALA A 85 -0.76 9.63 0.97
C ALA A 85 0.18 10.22 -0.09
N ASP A 86 -0.42 10.81 -1.13
CA ASP A 86 0.27 11.38 -2.31
C ASP A 86 -0.26 12.80 -2.62
N GLY A 87 -0.56 13.54 -1.56
CA GLY A 87 -1.40 14.74 -1.60
C GLY A 87 -2.90 14.41 -1.59
N PRO A 88 -3.78 15.38 -1.28
CA PRO A 88 -5.21 15.12 -1.26
C PRO A 88 -5.74 14.83 -2.68
N PRO A 89 -6.59 13.81 -2.86
CA PRO A 89 -7.09 12.94 -1.79
C PRO A 89 -6.11 11.80 -1.42
N ASN A 90 -6.01 11.51 -0.12
CA ASN A 90 -5.43 10.26 0.37
C ASN A 90 -6.33 9.09 -0.02
N ARG A 91 -5.76 7.92 -0.26
CA ARG A 91 -6.47 6.73 -0.70
C ARG A 91 -6.33 5.60 0.30
N MET A 92 -7.38 4.81 0.44
CA MET A 92 -7.41 3.63 1.32
C MET A 92 -8.08 2.47 0.60
N TRP A 93 -7.50 1.28 0.78
CA TRP A 93 -8.12 0.01 0.44
C TRP A 93 -8.14 -0.87 1.68
N TRP A 94 -9.17 -1.70 1.85
CA TRP A 94 -9.29 -2.58 3.02
C TRP A 94 -10.23 -3.74 2.74
N CYS A 95 -10.19 -4.77 3.59
CA CYS A 95 -11.11 -5.90 3.52
C CYS A 95 -12.46 -5.57 4.12
N SER A 96 -13.50 -5.94 3.39
CA SER A 96 -14.86 -5.99 3.87
C SER A 96 -15.62 -7.09 3.14
N GLN A 97 -16.94 -7.04 3.18
CA GLN A 97 -17.79 -7.89 2.38
C GLN A 97 -19.04 -7.13 2.00
N TYR A 98 -19.40 -7.17 0.71
CA TYR A 98 -20.68 -6.68 0.26
C TYR A 98 -21.61 -7.82 -0.14
N PRO A 99 -22.82 -7.89 0.46
CA PRO A 99 -23.83 -8.87 0.05
C PRO A 99 -24.20 -8.80 -1.45
N GLY A 100 -23.95 -7.66 -2.10
CA GLY A 100 -24.21 -7.45 -3.53
C GLY A 100 -23.06 -7.86 -4.47
N SER A 101 -21.89 -8.25 -3.95
CA SER A 101 -20.72 -8.66 -4.73
C SER A 101 -20.63 -10.19 -4.78
N PRO A 102 -20.97 -10.84 -5.91
CA PRO A 102 -20.72 -12.26 -6.07
C PRO A 102 -19.25 -12.52 -6.45
N PRO A 103 -18.65 -13.63 -5.98
CA PRO A 103 -19.20 -14.63 -5.05
C PRO A 103 -19.24 -14.09 -3.60
N PRO A 104 -20.12 -14.62 -2.74
CA PRO A 104 -20.10 -14.27 -1.32
C PRO A 104 -18.74 -14.63 -0.71
N GLY A 105 -18.00 -13.62 -0.26
CA GLY A 105 -16.67 -13.75 0.35
C GLY A 105 -16.11 -12.38 0.70
N ASP A 106 -14.81 -12.31 0.96
CA ASP A 106 -14.15 -11.03 1.21
C ASP A 106 -13.95 -10.24 -0.09
N ASP A 107 -14.21 -8.94 0.02
CA ASP A 107 -14.00 -7.93 -1.01
C ASP A 107 -12.96 -6.91 -0.53
N ILE A 108 -12.18 -6.39 -1.46
CA ILE A 108 -11.38 -5.19 -1.24
C ILE A 108 -12.20 -3.97 -1.63
N LEU A 109 -12.43 -3.09 -0.66
CA LEU A 109 -13.08 -1.80 -0.88
C LEU A 109 -12.06 -0.70 -1.21
N TYR A 110 -12.54 0.40 -1.80
CA TYR A 110 -11.76 1.62 -2.04
C TYR A 110 -12.46 2.84 -1.48
N ALA A 111 -11.69 3.75 -0.88
CA ALA A 111 -12.16 5.07 -0.52
C ALA A 111 -11.06 6.12 -0.56
N GLU A 112 -11.47 7.39 -0.57
CA GLU A 112 -10.60 8.53 -0.64
C GLU A 112 -11.02 9.62 0.37
N SER A 113 -10.05 10.40 0.86
CA SER A 113 -10.32 11.51 1.76
C SER A 113 -9.28 12.63 1.64
N ALA A 114 -9.74 13.88 1.75
CA ALA A 114 -8.84 15.03 1.85
C ALA A 114 -8.04 15.06 3.16
N SER A 115 -8.48 14.33 4.20
CA SER A 115 -7.85 14.25 5.51
C SER A 115 -7.66 12.79 5.94
N LEU A 116 -6.56 12.49 6.63
CA LEU A 116 -6.37 11.19 7.27
C LEU A 116 -7.35 10.96 8.44
N ASP A 117 -7.95 12.02 8.98
CA ASP A 117 -9.01 11.92 9.99
C ASP A 117 -10.39 11.59 9.39
N GLY A 118 -10.46 11.40 8.07
CA GLY A 118 -11.65 11.04 7.35
C GLY A 118 -12.70 12.17 7.25
N PRO A 119 -13.94 11.82 6.89
CA PRO A 119 -14.35 10.47 6.47
C PRO A 119 -13.68 10.06 5.16
N PHE A 120 -13.34 8.79 5.04
CA PHE A 120 -13.00 8.15 3.78
C PHE A 120 -14.30 7.69 3.12
N THR A 121 -14.54 8.18 1.90
CA THR A 121 -15.74 7.90 1.11
C THR A 121 -15.36 7.37 -0.26
N GLY A 122 -16.27 6.67 -0.94
CA GLY A 122 -16.09 6.32 -2.34
C GLY A 122 -15.97 7.56 -3.23
N PRO A 123 -15.58 7.40 -4.51
CA PRO A 123 -15.37 8.50 -5.44
C PRO A 123 -16.51 9.52 -5.43
N GLY A 124 -16.16 10.80 -5.30
CA GLY A 124 -17.15 11.89 -5.28
C GLY A 124 -18.06 11.92 -4.04
N GLY A 125 -17.64 11.32 -2.92
CA GLY A 125 -18.42 11.27 -1.68
C GLY A 125 -19.44 10.13 -1.62
N SER A 126 -19.31 9.13 -2.49
CA SER A 126 -20.21 7.99 -2.58
C SER A 126 -19.92 6.93 -1.50
N VAL A 127 -20.74 5.87 -1.45
CA VAL A 127 -20.41 4.69 -0.66
C VAL A 127 -19.14 4.03 -1.23
N PRO A 128 -18.16 3.64 -0.41
CA PRO A 128 -16.96 2.93 -0.87
C PRO A 128 -17.30 1.73 -1.77
N PRO A 129 -16.88 1.69 -3.04
CA PRO A 129 -17.14 0.53 -3.90
C PRO A 129 -16.22 -0.65 -3.56
N ALA A 130 -16.69 -1.88 -3.82
CA ALA A 130 -15.80 -3.02 -3.97
C ALA A 130 -15.03 -2.88 -5.29
N VAL A 131 -13.71 -2.98 -5.24
CA VAL A 131 -12.80 -2.82 -6.38
C VAL A 131 -12.09 -4.11 -6.77
N LEU A 132 -12.06 -5.09 -5.88
CA LEU A 132 -11.66 -6.46 -6.19
C LEU A 132 -12.48 -7.43 -5.34
N SER A 133 -13.06 -8.44 -5.98
CA SER A 133 -13.88 -9.50 -5.37
C SER A 133 -13.40 -10.87 -5.85
N GLY A 134 -13.81 -11.95 -5.20
CA GLY A 134 -13.42 -13.31 -5.57
C GLY A 134 -13.70 -13.67 -7.05
N ASN A 135 -12.89 -14.56 -7.62
CA ASN A 135 -12.97 -14.96 -9.03
C ASN A 135 -13.20 -16.47 -9.19
N PRO A 136 -14.47 -16.93 -9.26
CA PRO A 136 -14.82 -18.34 -9.21
C PRO A 136 -13.97 -19.24 -10.13
N GLY A 137 -13.43 -20.31 -9.55
CA GLY A 137 -12.56 -21.26 -10.26
C GLY A 137 -11.07 -20.90 -10.30
N GLN A 138 -10.67 -19.76 -9.71
CA GLN A 138 -9.26 -19.40 -9.47
C GLN A 138 -8.86 -19.59 -8.00
N PHE A 139 -7.58 -19.35 -7.68
CA PHE A 139 -7.05 -19.48 -6.31
C PHE A 139 -7.69 -18.48 -5.33
N ASP A 140 -8.16 -17.34 -5.83
CA ASP A 140 -8.92 -16.31 -5.10
C ASP A 140 -10.42 -16.42 -5.39
N GLY A 141 -10.90 -17.65 -5.53
CA GLY A 141 -12.24 -17.95 -6.03
C GLY A 141 -13.39 -17.48 -5.15
N VAL A 142 -13.15 -17.22 -3.87
CA VAL A 142 -14.15 -16.79 -2.89
C VAL A 142 -13.70 -15.50 -2.20
N HIS A 143 -12.46 -15.46 -1.70
CA HIS A 143 -11.95 -14.33 -0.91
C HIS A 143 -10.86 -13.59 -1.68
N ALA A 144 -10.95 -12.25 -1.68
CA ALA A 144 -9.87 -11.34 -2.03
C ALA A 144 -9.75 -10.29 -0.91
N CYS A 145 -8.65 -10.30 -0.17
CA CYS A 145 -8.46 -9.52 1.06
C CYS A 145 -6.98 -9.13 1.26
N ASP A 146 -6.66 -8.57 2.41
CA ASP A 146 -5.42 -7.96 2.89
C ASP A 146 -4.65 -7.20 1.79
N PRO A 147 -5.23 -6.13 1.22
CA PRO A 147 -4.58 -5.40 0.15
C PRO A 147 -3.33 -4.69 0.67
N SER A 148 -2.23 -4.79 -0.08
CA SER A 148 -1.11 -3.84 -0.02
C SER A 148 -0.94 -3.18 -1.38
N VAL A 149 -1.11 -1.86 -1.41
CA VAL A 149 -1.12 -1.08 -2.66
C VAL A 149 0.06 -0.13 -2.70
N ILE A 150 0.88 -0.26 -3.73
CA ILE A 150 1.95 0.68 -4.10
C ILE A 150 1.76 1.17 -5.54
N ARG A 151 2.41 2.26 -5.92
CA ARG A 151 2.45 2.79 -7.29
C ARG A 151 3.88 3.06 -7.70
N VAL A 152 4.30 2.43 -8.79
CA VAL A 152 5.65 2.58 -9.37
C VAL A 152 5.48 2.92 -10.85
N ASP A 153 6.17 3.97 -11.31
CA ASP A 153 6.14 4.43 -12.72
C ASP A 153 4.71 4.58 -13.30
N GLY A 154 3.78 5.10 -12.48
CA GLY A 154 2.39 5.33 -12.87
C GLY A 154 1.48 4.10 -12.85
N THR A 155 2.02 2.91 -12.55
CA THR A 155 1.25 1.68 -12.39
C THR A 155 1.01 1.39 -10.91
N TYR A 156 -0.24 1.20 -10.52
CA TYR A 156 -0.60 0.68 -9.20
C TYR A 156 -0.47 -0.85 -9.20
N TYR A 157 0.11 -1.38 -8.14
CA TYR A 157 0.25 -2.80 -7.86
C TYR A 157 -0.46 -3.10 -6.54
N GLN A 158 -1.45 -3.98 -6.58
CA GLN A 158 -2.15 -4.51 -5.40
C GLN A 158 -1.74 -5.95 -5.18
N TYR A 159 -0.97 -6.17 -4.13
CA TYR A 159 -0.72 -7.49 -3.57
C TYR A 159 -1.87 -7.81 -2.62
N TYR A 160 -2.43 -9.01 -2.68
CA TYR A 160 -3.62 -9.37 -1.90
C TYR A 160 -3.61 -10.84 -1.51
N THR A 161 -4.21 -11.18 -0.36
CA THR A 161 -4.54 -12.56 0.01
C THR A 161 -5.71 -13.04 -0.85
N GLY A 162 -5.58 -14.23 -1.43
CA GLY A 162 -6.66 -14.89 -2.15
C GLY A 162 -6.91 -16.30 -1.63
N ALA A 163 -8.20 -16.68 -1.54
CA ALA A 163 -8.62 -18.03 -1.19
C ALA A 163 -9.82 -18.51 -2.03
N ALA A 164 -9.79 -19.77 -2.45
CA ALA A 164 -10.85 -20.39 -3.25
C ALA A 164 -12.03 -20.91 -2.40
N GLY A 165 -11.96 -20.71 -1.09
CA GLY A 165 -12.89 -21.18 -0.06
C GLY A 165 -12.13 -21.54 1.23
N ASP A 166 -12.78 -22.23 2.16
CA ASP A 166 -12.23 -22.58 3.50
C ASP A 166 -11.15 -23.68 3.51
N HIS A 167 -10.44 -23.91 2.41
CA HIS A 167 -9.48 -25.02 2.33
C HIS A 167 -8.24 -24.76 3.20
N ALA A 168 -7.88 -25.76 4.01
CA ALA A 168 -6.66 -25.77 4.82
C ALA A 168 -5.41 -25.51 3.97
N LEU A 169 -4.64 -24.49 4.35
CA LEU A 169 -3.43 -24.00 3.67
C LEU A 169 -3.71 -23.39 2.29
N GLY A 170 -4.95 -22.96 2.05
CA GLY A 170 -5.42 -22.48 0.75
C GLY A 170 -5.05 -21.03 0.44
N ASN A 171 -4.61 -20.24 1.42
CA ASN A 171 -4.29 -18.84 1.17
C ASN A 171 -2.97 -18.70 0.45
N SER A 172 -2.98 -17.87 -0.58
CA SER A 172 -1.82 -17.51 -1.37
C SER A 172 -1.92 -16.04 -1.75
N ILE A 173 -0.80 -15.44 -2.13
CA ILE A 173 -0.77 -14.01 -2.47
C ILE A 173 -0.92 -13.86 -3.98
N GLY A 174 -1.89 -13.05 -4.39
CA GLY A 174 -2.09 -12.59 -5.74
C GLY A 174 -1.48 -11.23 -6.02
N LEU A 175 -1.45 -10.89 -7.31
CA LEU A 175 -1.14 -9.54 -7.79
C LEU A 175 -2.22 -9.06 -8.75
N ALA A 176 -2.66 -7.82 -8.59
CA ALA A 176 -3.44 -7.09 -9.56
C ALA A 176 -2.77 -5.75 -9.91
N THR A 177 -2.94 -5.29 -11.14
CA THR A 177 -2.41 -4.02 -11.62
C THR A 177 -3.51 -3.08 -12.04
N SER A 178 -3.28 -1.77 -11.86
CA SER A 178 -4.23 -0.72 -12.23
C SER A 178 -3.51 0.55 -12.67
N THR A 179 -4.17 1.38 -13.49
CA THR A 179 -3.69 2.73 -13.86
C THR A 179 -4.36 3.83 -13.03
N ASP A 180 -5.46 3.53 -12.34
CA ASP A 180 -6.26 4.50 -11.58
C ASP A 180 -6.39 4.14 -10.07
N GLY A 181 -5.97 2.93 -9.68
CA GLY A 181 -6.08 2.39 -8.33
C GLY A 181 -7.49 1.89 -7.97
N ILE A 182 -8.41 1.85 -8.93
CA ILE A 182 -9.84 1.51 -8.72
C ILE A 182 -10.24 0.36 -9.64
N THR A 183 -9.83 0.40 -10.91
CA THR A 183 -10.09 -0.64 -11.91
C THR A 183 -8.90 -1.57 -11.99
N TRP A 184 -9.08 -2.81 -11.56
CA TRP A 184 -7.98 -3.77 -11.41
C TRP A 184 -8.01 -4.90 -12.45
N GLN A 185 -6.82 -5.26 -12.94
CA GLN A 185 -6.59 -6.46 -13.74
C GLN A 185 -5.68 -7.42 -12.96
N ARG A 186 -6.12 -8.67 -12.75
CA ARG A 186 -5.28 -9.71 -12.16
C ARG A 186 -4.06 -9.98 -13.05
N ALA A 187 -2.88 -9.94 -12.44
CA ALA A 187 -1.61 -10.25 -13.10
C ALA A 187 -1.32 -11.76 -13.06
N ASN A 188 -0.15 -12.17 -13.59
CA ASN A 188 0.30 -13.58 -13.64
C ASN A 188 -0.73 -14.59 -14.22
N GLY A 189 -1.60 -14.11 -15.12
CA GLY A 189 -2.69 -14.93 -15.68
C GLY A 189 -3.74 -15.37 -14.65
N GLY A 190 -3.88 -14.65 -13.53
CA GLY A 190 -4.80 -14.98 -12.45
C GLY A 190 -4.30 -16.06 -11.48
N ARG A 191 -3.03 -16.46 -11.57
CA ARG A 191 -2.40 -17.43 -10.65
C ARG A 191 -1.75 -16.70 -9.47
N PRO A 192 -1.60 -17.37 -8.31
CA PRO A 192 -0.86 -16.78 -7.19
C PRO A 192 0.60 -16.50 -7.59
N ILE A 193 1.18 -15.50 -6.94
CA ILE A 193 2.60 -15.14 -7.07
C ILE A 193 3.43 -15.63 -5.88
N VAL A 194 2.82 -15.85 -4.72
CA VAL A 194 3.45 -16.51 -3.57
C VAL A 194 2.52 -17.58 -3.01
N ASP A 195 3.02 -18.80 -2.94
CA ASP A 195 2.37 -19.93 -2.27
C ASP A 195 2.98 -20.16 -0.88
N PRO A 196 2.26 -20.82 0.06
CA PRO A 196 2.83 -21.25 1.33
C PRO A 196 4.09 -22.11 1.15
N ALA A 197 5.07 -21.96 2.04
CA ALA A 197 6.30 -22.75 1.97
C ALA A 197 6.10 -24.23 2.30
N HIS A 198 5.10 -24.56 3.12
CA HIS A 198 4.84 -25.91 3.64
C HIS A 198 6.01 -26.53 4.42
N ASP A 199 6.84 -25.70 5.07
CA ASP A 199 7.98 -26.18 5.84
C ASP A 199 7.55 -26.97 7.10
N THR A 200 6.48 -26.52 7.75
CA THR A 200 5.98 -27.08 9.02
C THR A 200 4.45 -27.10 9.03
N HIS A 201 3.89 -28.23 9.43
CA HIS A 201 2.44 -28.39 9.60
C HIS A 201 2.02 -27.99 11.02
N ARG A 202 1.02 -27.11 11.13
CA ARG A 202 0.48 -26.58 12.40
C ARG A 202 -1.04 -26.67 12.41
N GLU A 203 -1.66 -26.46 13.57
CA GLU A 203 -3.13 -26.39 13.67
C GLU A 203 -3.71 -25.17 12.95
N ASN A 204 -2.95 -24.08 12.88
CA ASN A 204 -3.32 -22.93 12.07
C ASN A 204 -3.05 -23.24 10.60
N LEU A 205 -4.12 -23.25 9.80
CA LEU A 205 -4.11 -23.64 8.40
C LEU A 205 -4.30 -22.46 7.46
N TYR A 206 -3.96 -21.23 7.88
CA TYR A 206 -4.11 -20.03 7.05
C TYR A 206 -3.33 -20.16 5.72
N GLY A 207 -2.04 -20.47 5.76
CA GLY A 207 -1.15 -20.43 4.58
C GLY A 207 -0.37 -19.13 4.50
N ALA A 208 -0.25 -18.56 3.29
CA ALA A 208 0.50 -17.35 2.99
C ALA A 208 -0.44 -16.20 2.59
N GLY A 209 -0.27 -15.02 3.18
CA GLY A 209 -1.17 -13.88 3.00
C GLY A 209 -0.72 -12.65 3.78
N GLN A 210 -1.63 -11.69 3.96
CA GLN A 210 -1.37 -10.42 4.66
C GLN A 210 -0.12 -9.70 4.13
N PRO A 211 -0.03 -9.44 2.81
CA PRO A 211 1.15 -8.83 2.23
C PRO A 211 1.33 -7.37 2.68
N ALA A 212 2.59 -6.93 2.68
CA ALA A 212 3.01 -5.54 2.81
C ALA A 212 4.15 -5.26 1.82
N ALA A 213 3.88 -4.46 0.79
CA ALA A 213 4.81 -4.22 -0.32
C ALA A 213 5.48 -2.84 -0.23
N VAL A 214 6.77 -2.77 -0.60
CA VAL A 214 7.54 -1.51 -0.74
C VAL A 214 8.42 -1.59 -1.98
N TYR A 215 8.53 -0.49 -2.73
CA TYR A 215 9.48 -0.36 -3.83
C TYR A 215 10.67 0.50 -3.42
N LEU A 216 11.87 -0.07 -3.44
CA LEU A 216 13.09 0.61 -3.04
C LEU A 216 14.25 0.22 -3.98
N ASP A 217 14.87 1.22 -4.61
CA ASP A 217 16.06 1.07 -5.45
C ASP A 217 15.95 0.00 -6.55
N GLY A 218 14.79 -0.03 -7.22
CA GLY A 218 14.53 -0.98 -8.30
C GLY A 218 14.04 -2.35 -7.85
N TRP A 219 13.83 -2.56 -6.55
CA TRP A 219 13.35 -3.81 -5.98
C TRP A 219 11.96 -3.64 -5.38
N PHE A 220 11.09 -4.60 -5.68
CA PHE A 220 9.87 -4.86 -4.94
C PHE A 220 10.21 -5.76 -3.76
N TYR A 221 9.99 -5.26 -2.54
CA TYR A 221 10.01 -6.03 -1.31
C TYR A 221 8.57 -6.40 -0.96
N LEU A 222 8.35 -7.65 -0.57
CA LEU A 222 7.06 -8.16 -0.13
C LEU A 222 7.27 -8.86 1.21
N MET A 223 6.80 -8.21 2.28
CA MET A 223 6.66 -8.84 3.60
C MET A 223 5.29 -9.51 3.69
N PHE A 224 5.19 -10.67 4.33
CA PHE A 224 3.93 -11.40 4.45
C PHE A 224 3.95 -12.42 5.58
N THR A 225 2.75 -12.80 6.01
CA THR A 225 2.50 -13.93 6.92
C THR A 225 2.62 -15.25 6.15
N ASP A 226 3.31 -16.24 6.72
CA ASP A 226 3.25 -17.64 6.27
C ASP A 226 3.20 -18.60 7.45
N THR A 227 2.00 -19.06 7.79
CA THR A 227 1.77 -19.96 8.95
C THR A 227 2.44 -21.33 8.83
N THR A 228 2.85 -21.69 7.61
CA THR A 228 3.59 -22.93 7.35
C THR A 228 5.10 -22.75 7.41
N GLY A 229 5.58 -21.52 7.60
CA GLY A 229 7.00 -21.20 7.58
C GLY A 229 7.81 -21.90 8.67
N LEU A 230 9.06 -22.23 8.36
CA LEU A 230 9.97 -22.89 9.29
C LEU A 230 10.22 -22.05 10.56
N ALA A 231 10.48 -20.75 10.38
CA ALA A 231 10.75 -19.81 11.47
C ALA A 231 9.48 -19.12 12.01
N ALA A 232 8.28 -19.58 11.64
CA ALA A 232 7.04 -19.12 12.24
C ALA A 232 6.91 -19.67 13.68
N GLY A 233 6.30 -18.88 14.56
CA GLY A 233 5.96 -19.26 15.93
C GLY A 233 5.04 -20.47 16.01
N TRP A 234 4.80 -20.96 17.24
CA TRP A 234 4.03 -22.19 17.48
C TRP A 234 2.59 -22.14 16.93
N ASN A 235 1.99 -20.95 16.87
CA ASN A 235 0.65 -20.69 16.33
C ASN A 235 0.66 -20.27 14.85
N GLY A 236 1.83 -20.24 14.20
CA GLY A 236 2.03 -19.78 12.82
C GLY A 236 2.28 -18.28 12.66
N ALA A 237 2.36 -17.50 13.74
CA ALA A 237 2.72 -16.09 13.64
C ALA A 237 4.16 -15.91 13.13
N GLY A 238 4.37 -14.92 12.26
CA GLY A 238 5.68 -14.68 11.67
C GLY A 238 5.59 -13.88 10.38
N GLN A 239 6.57 -12.99 10.18
CA GLN A 239 6.65 -12.12 9.01
C GLN A 239 7.92 -12.41 8.22
N PHE A 240 7.75 -12.78 6.94
CA PHE A 240 8.82 -13.20 6.03
C PHE A 240 8.94 -12.21 4.89
N VAL A 241 10.13 -12.12 4.28
CA VAL A 241 10.37 -11.17 3.19
C VAL A 241 10.93 -11.87 1.96
N LEU A 242 10.28 -11.62 0.82
CA LEU A 242 10.82 -11.86 -0.51
C LEU A 242 11.16 -10.52 -1.16
N ARG A 243 12.14 -10.50 -2.05
CA ARG A 243 12.34 -9.37 -2.97
C ARG A 243 12.60 -9.82 -4.40
N SER A 244 12.19 -9.01 -5.36
CA SER A 244 12.51 -9.19 -6.78
C SER A 244 12.49 -7.84 -7.51
N LYS A 245 13.16 -7.75 -8.65
CA LYS A 245 12.97 -6.64 -9.61
C LYS A 245 11.72 -6.82 -10.48
N ASP A 246 11.19 -8.04 -10.53
CA ASP A 246 9.91 -8.36 -11.17
C ASP A 246 8.78 -8.24 -10.14
N PRO A 247 7.80 -7.33 -10.33
CA PRO A 247 6.69 -7.16 -9.39
C PRO A 247 5.82 -8.41 -9.24
N ALA A 248 5.83 -9.32 -10.22
CA ALA A 248 5.10 -10.57 -10.14
C ALA A 248 5.91 -11.71 -9.49
N PHE A 249 7.14 -11.44 -9.04
CA PHE A 249 8.05 -12.43 -8.44
C PHE A 249 8.24 -13.69 -9.31
N GLY A 250 8.11 -13.56 -10.64
CA GLY A 250 8.27 -14.66 -11.59
C GLY A 250 9.72 -14.94 -11.96
N SER A 251 10.64 -14.04 -11.60
CA SER A 251 12.08 -14.17 -11.87
C SER A 251 12.92 -13.46 -10.81
N GLY A 252 14.18 -13.87 -10.66
CA GLY A 252 15.17 -13.17 -9.83
C GLY A 252 14.77 -12.99 -8.36
N VAL A 253 14.01 -13.94 -7.80
CA VAL A 253 13.51 -13.87 -6.43
C VAL A 253 14.64 -14.15 -5.44
N GLU A 254 14.73 -13.29 -4.43
CA GLU A 254 15.56 -13.50 -3.25
C GLU A 254 14.67 -13.61 -2.01
N ALA A 255 14.99 -14.55 -1.11
CA ALA A 255 14.33 -14.69 0.18
C ALA A 255 15.25 -14.22 1.30
N LEU A 256 14.68 -13.59 2.32
CA LEU A 256 15.40 -13.23 3.51
C LEU A 256 15.69 -14.47 4.37
N GLY A 257 16.97 -14.68 4.70
CA GLY A 257 17.42 -15.66 5.68
C GLY A 257 18.32 -15.02 6.75
N GLU A 258 18.85 -15.85 7.64
CA GLU A 258 19.71 -15.40 8.76
C GLU A 258 20.91 -14.56 8.32
N ALA A 259 21.52 -14.92 7.17
CA ALA A 259 22.66 -14.20 6.60
C ALA A 259 22.28 -13.04 5.67
N GLY A 260 21.00 -12.66 5.61
CA GLY A 260 20.46 -11.67 4.67
C GLY A 260 19.77 -12.32 3.47
N PHE A 261 19.57 -11.54 2.41
CA PHE A 261 18.89 -12.00 1.19
C PHE A 261 19.75 -12.97 0.37
N ALA A 262 19.14 -14.05 -0.11
CA ALA A 262 19.76 -15.01 -1.02
C ALA A 262 18.79 -15.42 -2.13
N ALA A 263 19.32 -15.68 -3.32
CA ALA A 263 18.53 -16.17 -4.45
C ALA A 263 17.88 -17.52 -4.13
N VAL A 264 16.61 -17.68 -4.53
CA VAL A 264 15.84 -18.90 -4.32
C VAL A 264 15.22 -19.42 -5.61
N ALA A 265 14.91 -20.71 -5.65
CA ALA A 265 14.34 -21.35 -6.83
C ALA A 265 12.86 -20.97 -7.10
N GLY A 266 12.15 -20.50 -6.08
CA GLY A 266 10.74 -20.15 -6.18
C GLY A 266 10.25 -19.41 -4.94
N THR A 267 9.04 -18.86 -5.04
CA THR A 267 8.44 -18.04 -3.98
C THR A 267 7.96 -18.87 -2.79
N ASN A 268 7.88 -20.20 -2.90
CA ASN A 268 7.60 -21.13 -1.81
C ASN A 268 8.87 -21.66 -1.10
N ALA A 269 10.02 -21.02 -1.29
CA ALA A 269 11.26 -21.42 -0.62
C ALA A 269 11.14 -21.36 0.92
N PRO A 270 11.92 -22.16 1.67
CA PRO A 270 11.79 -22.23 3.12
C PRO A 270 11.89 -20.88 3.83
N ARG A 271 10.98 -20.65 4.77
CA ARG A 271 10.87 -19.42 5.55
C ARG A 271 11.80 -19.45 6.74
N THR A 272 13.08 -19.20 6.50
CA THR A 272 14.14 -19.44 7.50
C THR A 272 14.36 -18.32 8.51
N LYS A 273 13.82 -17.12 8.27
CA LYS A 273 13.93 -15.96 9.18
C LYS A 273 12.62 -15.19 9.25
N SER A 274 12.04 -15.11 10.45
CA SER A 274 10.91 -14.24 10.75
C SER A 274 11.40 -12.92 11.37
N LEU A 275 10.83 -11.80 10.95
CA LEU A 275 11.21 -10.46 11.44
C LEU A 275 10.50 -10.07 12.72
N VAL A 276 9.22 -10.39 12.83
CA VAL A 276 8.38 -10.15 14.01
C VAL A 276 7.42 -11.31 14.21
N ASP A 277 7.13 -11.63 15.47
CA ASP A 277 6.11 -12.61 15.85
C ASP A 277 4.72 -11.96 15.81
N ALA A 278 4.18 -11.83 14.60
CA ALA A 278 2.90 -11.18 14.36
C ALA A 278 2.16 -11.77 13.16
N PHE A 279 0.84 -11.55 13.16
CA PHE A 279 -0.01 -11.59 11.98
C PHE A 279 -0.30 -10.15 11.54
N SER A 280 -0.71 -9.96 10.29
CA SER A 280 -1.20 -8.66 9.80
C SER A 280 -0.30 -7.47 10.11
N ALA A 281 0.98 -7.57 9.75
CA ALA A 281 1.92 -6.47 9.90
C ALA A 281 2.04 -5.66 8.60
N ASP A 282 2.37 -4.37 8.69
CA ASP A 282 2.68 -3.52 7.55
C ASP A 282 4.14 -3.07 7.57
N LEU A 283 4.68 -2.75 6.40
CA LEU A 283 6.07 -2.41 6.15
C LEU A 283 6.17 -1.08 5.41
N MET A 284 7.11 -0.24 5.85
CA MET A 284 7.55 0.91 5.07
C MET A 284 9.04 1.16 5.21
N TRP A 285 9.59 1.88 4.23
CA TRP A 285 10.94 2.43 4.32
C TRP A 285 10.91 3.89 4.81
N ILE A 286 11.76 4.25 5.77
CA ILE A 286 11.89 5.62 6.26
C ILE A 286 13.19 6.22 5.74
N ASP A 287 13.10 7.03 4.67
CA ASP A 287 14.26 7.68 4.03
C ASP A 287 15.11 8.48 5.04
N ALA A 288 14.45 9.22 5.92
CA ALA A 288 15.10 10.07 6.92
C ALA A 288 15.94 9.27 7.94
N LEU A 289 15.57 8.02 8.20
CA LEU A 289 16.28 7.13 9.12
C LEU A 289 17.20 6.15 8.39
N ASN A 290 17.02 5.96 7.08
CA ASN A 290 17.67 4.88 6.30
C ASN A 290 17.43 3.51 6.95
N ALA A 291 16.16 3.25 7.30
CA ALA A 291 15.74 2.05 8.01
C ALA A 291 14.33 1.64 7.60
N TRP A 292 14.07 0.33 7.67
CA TRP A 292 12.73 -0.22 7.62
C TRP A 292 12.00 0.04 8.92
N ALA A 293 10.68 0.22 8.82
CA ALA A 293 9.76 0.25 9.94
C ALA A 293 8.67 -0.80 9.70
N ILE A 294 8.52 -1.72 10.65
CA ILE A 294 7.48 -2.76 10.64
C ILE A 294 6.49 -2.44 11.73
N ALA A 295 5.25 -2.19 11.33
CA ALA A 295 4.15 -1.93 12.24
C ALA A 295 3.38 -3.23 12.50
N HIS A 296 3.26 -3.61 13.76
CA HIS A 296 2.54 -4.80 14.17
C HIS A 296 1.84 -4.59 15.52
N GLU A 297 0.68 -5.20 15.70
CA GLU A 297 -0.10 -5.02 16.93
C GLU A 297 0.50 -5.80 18.11
N THR A 298 0.40 -5.20 19.29
CA THR A 298 0.90 -5.69 20.59
C THR A 298 -0.08 -5.29 21.69
N ALA A 299 0.12 -5.74 22.93
CA ALA A 299 -0.85 -5.57 24.01
C ALA A 299 -1.41 -4.12 24.18
N ASP A 300 -0.56 -3.11 24.04
CA ASP A 300 -0.92 -1.71 24.33
C ASP A 300 -1.16 -0.85 23.07
N GLY A 301 -1.06 -1.46 21.88
CA GLY A 301 -1.24 -0.77 20.60
C GLY A 301 -0.28 -1.28 19.52
N THR A 302 0.04 -0.42 18.56
CA THR A 302 0.87 -0.78 17.42
C THR A 302 2.33 -0.54 17.77
N THR A 303 3.13 -1.59 17.81
CA THR A 303 4.58 -1.46 17.96
C THR A 303 5.21 -1.31 16.57
N ILE A 304 6.12 -0.34 16.44
CA ILE A 304 6.98 -0.15 15.28
C ILE A 304 8.37 -0.69 15.64
N THR A 305 8.79 -1.76 14.97
CA THR A 305 10.17 -2.25 15.03
C THR A 305 10.96 -1.77 13.83
N PHE A 306 12.26 -1.58 14.02
CA PHE A 306 13.13 -1.00 12.99
C PHE A 306 14.22 -1.97 12.58
N TRP A 307 14.54 -1.97 11.29
CA TRP A 307 15.61 -2.79 10.73
C TRP A 307 16.51 -1.97 9.80
N ASP A 308 17.80 -2.29 9.79
CA ASP A 308 18.70 -1.80 8.76
C ASP A 308 18.31 -2.37 7.38
N ARG A 309 18.88 -1.81 6.32
CA ARG A 309 18.49 -2.11 4.93
C ARG A 309 18.51 -3.59 4.58
N ASP A 310 19.41 -4.35 5.19
CA ASP A 310 19.63 -5.77 4.93
C ASP A 310 18.87 -6.68 5.92
N PHE A 311 18.07 -6.11 6.82
CA PHE A 311 17.37 -6.82 7.90
C PHE A 311 18.30 -7.67 8.79
N LEU A 312 19.51 -7.19 9.03
CA LEU A 312 20.51 -7.86 9.87
C LEU A 312 20.57 -7.29 11.28
N ARG A 313 20.22 -6.01 11.45
CA ARG A 313 20.30 -5.32 12.75
C ARG A 313 19.07 -4.46 12.98
N ALA A 314 18.73 -4.27 14.25
CA ALA A 314 17.72 -3.32 14.67
C ALA A 314 18.39 -2.02 15.14
N PRO A 315 18.52 -0.97 14.31
CA PRO A 315 19.27 0.24 14.66
C PRO A 315 18.56 1.10 15.73
N PHE A 316 17.24 0.97 15.87
CA PHE A 316 16.43 1.77 16.77
C PHE A 316 15.58 0.90 17.69
N GLN A 317 15.39 1.37 18.93
CA GLN A 317 14.50 0.72 19.87
C GLN A 317 13.05 0.74 19.33
N PRO A 318 12.25 -0.31 19.61
CA PRO A 318 10.85 -0.32 19.23
C PRO A 318 10.10 0.89 19.77
N LEU A 319 9.15 1.39 18.99
CA LEU A 319 8.31 2.52 19.32
C LEU A 319 6.85 2.08 19.44
N LEU A 320 6.12 2.59 20.43
CA LEU A 320 4.70 2.27 20.59
C LEU A 320 3.82 3.44 20.10
N ILE A 321 2.87 3.15 19.21
CA ILE A 321 1.69 3.98 18.94
C ILE A 321 0.54 3.42 19.79
N PRO A 322 0.21 4.05 20.93
CA PRO A 322 -0.73 3.50 21.88
C PRO A 322 -2.16 3.56 21.35
N GLY A 323 -3.02 2.68 21.87
CA GLY A 323 -4.47 2.76 21.68
C GLY A 323 -5.11 1.41 21.41
N VAL A 324 -6.44 1.43 21.32
CA VAL A 324 -7.24 0.23 21.08
C VAL A 324 -7.03 -0.31 19.68
N TRP A 325 -7.04 -1.64 19.59
CA TRP A 325 -6.97 -2.36 18.32
C TRP A 325 -7.69 -3.71 18.41
N ARG A 326 -8.02 -4.24 17.24
CA ARG A 326 -8.53 -5.59 17.02
C ARG A 326 -7.90 -6.26 15.83
N GLU A 327 -7.60 -5.49 14.79
CA GLU A 327 -6.83 -5.96 13.65
C GLU A 327 -6.19 -4.82 12.87
N GLY A 328 -5.12 -5.11 12.15
CA GLY A 328 -4.25 -4.19 11.43
C GLY A 328 -2.81 -4.37 11.90
N PRO A 329 -1.92 -3.40 11.67
CA PRO A 329 -2.16 -2.03 11.21
C PRO A 329 -1.98 -1.84 9.70
N GLY A 330 -2.51 -0.74 9.17
CA GLY A 330 -2.09 -0.17 7.88
C GLY A 330 -1.35 1.14 8.09
N LEU A 331 -0.08 1.20 7.68
CA LEU A 331 0.73 2.41 7.70
C LEU A 331 0.23 3.40 6.64
N VAL A 332 0.24 4.69 6.98
CA VAL A 332 0.10 5.75 5.98
C VAL A 332 1.42 5.90 5.25
N ARG A 333 1.44 5.59 3.96
CA ARG A 333 2.66 5.53 3.15
C ARG A 333 2.54 6.40 1.90
N ARG A 334 3.67 6.87 1.38
CA ARG A 334 3.79 7.41 0.02
C ARG A 334 3.49 6.31 -1.01
N PRO A 335 3.29 6.65 -2.30
CA PRO A 335 2.98 5.65 -3.32
C PRO A 335 4.02 4.53 -3.48
N ASP A 336 5.29 4.80 -3.24
CA ASP A 336 6.39 3.82 -3.29
C ASP A 336 6.45 2.90 -2.05
N GLY A 337 5.57 3.11 -1.06
CA GLY A 337 5.59 2.37 0.22
C GLY A 337 6.55 2.96 1.25
N HIS A 338 7.06 4.16 1.04
CA HIS A 338 7.92 4.85 2.01
C HIS A 338 7.09 5.70 2.99
N ALA A 339 7.69 6.11 4.11
CA ALA A 339 7.06 7.05 5.02
C ALA A 339 6.84 8.43 4.37
N PRO A 340 5.72 9.11 4.68
CA PRO A 340 5.54 10.51 4.31
C PRO A 340 6.68 11.40 4.84
N VAL A 341 7.02 12.43 4.08
CA VAL A 341 8.04 13.41 4.49
C VAL A 341 7.34 14.62 5.10
N SER A 342 7.86 15.15 6.21
CA SER A 342 7.31 16.37 6.79
C SER A 342 7.50 17.55 5.85
N ALA A 343 6.40 18.17 5.43
CA ALA A 343 6.42 19.36 4.56
C ALA A 343 7.14 20.56 5.20
N LYS A 344 7.19 20.63 6.54
CA LYS A 344 7.77 21.75 7.29
C LYS A 344 9.18 21.48 7.79
N ASP A 345 9.46 20.23 8.17
CA ASP A 345 10.74 19.82 8.75
C ASP A 345 11.18 18.46 8.17
N PRO A 346 11.48 18.39 6.87
CA PRO A 346 11.79 17.13 6.19
C PRO A 346 13.03 16.43 6.77
N CYS A 347 13.95 17.20 7.34
CA CYS A 347 15.21 16.68 7.89
C CYS A 347 15.10 16.21 9.34
N GLY A 348 14.21 16.84 10.12
CA GLY A 348 14.12 16.66 11.57
C GLY A 348 12.94 15.84 12.05
N ARG A 349 11.94 15.62 11.19
CA ARG A 349 10.64 15.04 11.56
C ARG A 349 10.13 14.00 10.57
N VAL A 350 9.71 12.85 11.10
CA VAL A 350 9.07 11.77 10.34
C VAL A 350 7.66 11.54 10.90
N PRO A 351 6.60 11.89 10.16
CA PRO A 351 5.24 11.52 10.52
C PRO A 351 5.04 10.01 10.48
N LEU A 352 4.45 9.44 11.54
CA LEU A 352 4.02 8.04 11.59
C LEU A 352 2.54 7.99 11.93
N ASP A 353 1.73 7.48 11.01
CA ASP A 353 0.31 7.26 11.21
C ASP A 353 -0.07 5.85 10.79
N VAL A 354 -0.98 5.25 11.54
CA VAL A 354 -1.56 3.94 11.26
C VAL A 354 -3.08 4.03 11.30
N VAL A 355 -3.74 3.20 10.51
CA VAL A 355 -5.17 2.91 10.64
C VAL A 355 -5.34 1.44 10.97
N ARG A 356 -6.24 1.15 11.91
CA ARG A 356 -6.50 -0.21 12.39
C ARG A 356 -7.96 -0.35 12.82
N ALA A 357 -8.48 -1.57 12.75
CA ALA A 357 -9.78 -1.92 13.30
C ALA A 357 -9.70 -1.88 14.83
N THR A 358 -10.75 -1.41 15.49
CA THR A 358 -10.72 -1.11 16.93
C THR A 358 -11.76 -1.86 17.75
N VAL A 359 -12.77 -2.45 17.11
CA VAL A 359 -13.82 -3.23 17.78
C VAL A 359 -14.09 -4.54 17.05
N THR A 360 -14.66 -5.50 17.77
CA THR A 360 -15.25 -6.70 17.18
C THR A 360 -16.72 -6.41 16.97
N GLY A 361 -17.16 -6.37 15.71
CA GLY A 361 -18.54 -6.03 15.35
C GLY A 361 -19.54 -7.14 15.64
N GLU A 362 -20.81 -6.90 15.31
CA GLU A 362 -21.91 -7.85 15.53
C GLU A 362 -21.71 -9.18 14.78
N ALA A 363 -20.98 -9.16 13.66
CA ALA A 363 -20.61 -10.35 12.91
C ALA A 363 -19.46 -11.16 13.53
N GLY A 364 -18.93 -10.76 14.69
CA GLY A 364 -17.79 -11.42 15.33
C GLY A 364 -16.44 -11.14 14.67
N ALA A 365 -16.36 -10.15 13.78
CA ALA A 365 -15.17 -9.80 13.01
C ALA A 365 -14.68 -8.36 13.29
N PRO A 366 -13.39 -8.05 13.07
CA PRO A 366 -12.84 -6.71 13.31
C PRO A 366 -13.46 -5.62 12.43
N THR A 367 -13.77 -4.46 13.00
CA THR A 367 -14.31 -3.30 12.28
C THR A 367 -13.94 -1.99 12.99
N ASP A 368 -14.53 -0.88 12.54
CA ASP A 368 -14.34 0.47 13.03
C ASP A 368 -12.88 0.91 12.87
N LEU A 369 -12.50 1.12 11.61
CA LEU A 369 -11.17 1.63 11.24
C LEU A 369 -10.99 3.03 11.81
N ARG A 370 -10.00 3.20 12.68
CA ARG A 370 -9.63 4.48 13.31
C ARG A 370 -8.15 4.77 13.10
N ARG A 371 -7.81 6.04 13.05
CA ARG A 371 -6.43 6.51 12.89
C ARG A 371 -5.78 6.73 14.25
N PHE A 372 -4.51 6.34 14.34
CA PHE A 372 -3.60 6.67 15.44
C PHE A 372 -2.27 7.14 14.85
N GLY A 373 -1.49 7.92 15.59
CA GLY A 373 -0.19 8.35 15.10
C GLY A 373 0.62 9.17 16.09
N LEU A 374 1.83 9.51 15.67
CA LEU A 374 2.79 10.37 16.35
C LEU A 374 3.83 10.83 15.33
N ASP A 375 4.72 11.73 15.71
CA ASP A 375 5.89 12.03 14.89
C ASP A 375 7.16 11.59 15.60
N ILE A 376 8.11 11.02 14.85
CA ILE A 376 9.50 10.92 15.28
C ILE A 376 10.16 12.28 15.07
N VAL A 377 10.91 12.75 16.06
CA VAL A 377 11.52 14.08 16.06
C VAL A 377 12.99 14.05 16.49
N GLY A 378 13.72 15.11 16.15
CA GLY A 378 15.14 15.22 16.45
C GLY A 378 16.01 14.33 15.57
N VAL A 379 15.47 13.92 14.41
CA VAL A 379 16.24 13.25 13.37
C VAL A 379 17.21 14.25 12.75
N ASN A 380 18.32 13.77 12.19
CA ASN A 380 19.22 14.61 11.41
C ASN A 380 19.45 13.99 10.04
N ALA A 381 18.37 13.85 9.28
CA ALA A 381 18.40 13.14 8.00
C ALA A 381 19.35 13.82 7.02
N CYS A 382 19.36 15.15 7.02
CA CYS A 382 20.14 15.96 6.09
C CYS A 382 21.60 16.20 6.51
N ALA A 383 22.09 15.55 7.58
CA ALA A 383 23.52 15.55 7.90
C ALA A 383 24.34 14.74 6.89
N ASP A 384 23.75 13.68 6.33
CA ASP A 384 24.36 12.94 5.23
C ASP A 384 23.92 13.57 3.89
N PRO A 385 24.86 14.01 3.03
CA PRO A 385 24.49 14.69 1.79
C PRO A 385 23.62 13.83 0.86
N GLN A 386 23.91 12.54 0.70
CA GLN A 386 23.15 11.69 -0.24
C GLN A 386 21.74 11.45 0.27
N ARG A 387 21.59 11.12 1.56
CA ARG A 387 20.29 11.01 2.21
C ARG A 387 19.50 12.32 2.17
N ALA A 388 20.18 13.47 2.27
CA ALA A 388 19.52 14.76 2.13
C ALA A 388 18.83 14.91 0.76
N LEU A 389 19.48 14.48 -0.33
CA LEU A 389 18.87 14.53 -1.66
C LEU A 389 17.67 13.60 -1.79
N THR A 390 17.71 12.41 -1.17
CA THR A 390 16.56 11.48 -1.14
C THR A 390 15.39 12.06 -0.35
N VAL A 391 15.66 12.60 0.83
CA VAL A 391 14.62 13.16 1.73
C VAL A 391 14.02 14.45 1.17
N LEU A 392 14.82 15.25 0.48
CA LEU A 392 14.38 16.52 -0.10
C LEU A 392 13.83 16.34 -1.53
N ASP A 393 13.73 15.13 -2.06
CA ASP A 393 13.17 14.91 -3.39
C ASP A 393 11.77 15.52 -3.52
N GLY A 394 11.55 16.35 -4.53
CA GLY A 394 10.31 17.12 -4.72
C GLY A 394 10.19 18.39 -3.87
N PHE A 395 11.18 18.75 -3.07
CA PHE A 395 11.21 20.03 -2.34
C PHE A 395 11.90 21.13 -3.13
N ALA A 396 11.27 22.32 -3.15
CA ALA A 396 11.92 23.54 -3.59
C ALA A 396 12.22 24.47 -2.40
N MET A 397 13.27 25.29 -2.52
CA MET A 397 13.63 26.28 -1.52
C MET A 397 14.42 27.44 -2.15
N PRO A 398 14.58 28.59 -1.46
CA PRO A 398 15.39 29.69 -1.97
C PRO A 398 16.81 29.24 -2.32
N SER A 399 17.35 29.77 -3.43
CA SER A 399 18.75 29.59 -3.78
C SER A 399 19.61 30.72 -3.15
N PRO A 400 20.95 30.64 -3.21
CA PRO A 400 21.85 31.73 -2.80
C PRO A 400 21.77 32.99 -3.69
N VAL A 401 21.10 32.88 -4.84
CA VAL A 401 20.75 34.01 -5.71
C VAL A 401 19.23 34.22 -5.67
N ARG A 402 18.71 35.25 -6.33
CA ARG A 402 17.27 35.57 -6.31
C ARG A 402 16.45 34.61 -7.20
N THR A 403 16.56 33.30 -6.95
CA THR A 403 15.87 32.20 -7.65
C THR A 403 15.48 31.11 -6.64
N MET A 404 14.93 29.99 -7.12
CA MET A 404 14.66 28.78 -6.34
C MET A 404 15.58 27.64 -6.77
N ASP A 405 15.83 26.69 -5.88
CA ASP A 405 16.44 25.40 -6.18
C ASP A 405 15.41 24.30 -5.84
N LEU A 406 15.14 23.40 -6.80
CA LEU A 406 14.29 22.21 -6.67
C LEU A 406 15.20 20.98 -6.61
N VAL A 407 15.00 20.12 -5.63
CA VAL A 407 15.65 18.81 -5.58
C VAL A 407 14.75 17.80 -6.29
N VAL A 408 15.29 17.08 -7.27
CA VAL A 408 14.55 16.09 -8.07
C VAL A 408 15.48 14.99 -8.56
N SER A 409 15.11 13.73 -8.34
CA SER A 409 15.86 12.53 -8.71
C SER A 409 17.35 12.59 -8.35
N GLY A 410 17.67 13.08 -7.14
CA GLY A 410 19.05 13.22 -6.67
C GLY A 410 19.83 14.39 -7.29
N GLN A 411 19.15 15.35 -7.93
CA GLN A 411 19.77 16.50 -8.59
C GLN A 411 19.16 17.82 -8.10
N VAL A 412 19.90 18.91 -8.25
CA VAL A 412 19.41 20.27 -7.98
C VAL A 412 19.16 20.99 -9.31
N VAL A 413 17.89 21.33 -9.57
CA VAL A 413 17.47 22.16 -10.72
C VAL A 413 17.17 23.56 -10.22
N ARG A 414 17.82 24.57 -10.80
CA ARG A 414 17.60 25.98 -10.44
C ARG A 414 16.48 26.56 -11.29
N ILE A 415 15.52 27.21 -10.65
CA ILE A 415 14.31 27.75 -11.27
C ILE A 415 14.24 29.25 -10.99
N ASP A 416 14.18 30.07 -12.04
CA ASP A 416 14.18 31.54 -11.92
C ASP A 416 13.04 32.08 -11.06
N ARG A 417 11.84 31.50 -11.23
CA ARG A 417 10.60 32.02 -10.66
C ARG A 417 10.07 31.15 -9.53
N ARG A 418 9.78 31.77 -8.38
CA ARG A 418 9.11 31.09 -7.25
C ARG A 418 7.75 30.50 -7.63
N SER A 419 6.97 31.18 -8.45
CA SER A 419 5.68 30.68 -8.93
C SER A 419 5.83 29.39 -9.73
N VAL A 420 6.88 29.26 -10.55
CA VAL A 420 7.14 28.03 -11.30
C VAL A 420 7.58 26.91 -10.36
N ALA A 421 8.45 27.21 -9.38
CA ALA A 421 8.83 26.24 -8.37
C ALA A 421 7.64 25.74 -7.54
N GLN A 422 6.63 26.59 -7.27
CA GLN A 422 5.40 26.19 -6.58
C GLN A 422 4.52 25.23 -7.39
N GLU A 423 4.55 25.32 -8.72
CA GLU A 423 3.84 24.36 -9.59
C GLU A 423 4.58 23.02 -9.73
N LEU A 424 5.92 23.04 -9.61
CA LEU A 424 6.80 21.88 -9.83
C LEU A 424 7.21 21.13 -8.55
N ALA A 425 7.09 21.75 -7.38
CA ALA A 425 7.48 21.14 -6.12
C ALA A 425 6.25 20.59 -5.37
N GLY A 426 6.41 19.45 -4.72
CA GLY A 426 5.42 18.97 -3.75
C GLY A 426 5.34 19.89 -2.53
N HIS A 427 6.49 20.45 -2.13
CA HIS A 427 6.61 21.36 -0.99
C HIS A 427 7.63 22.47 -1.27
N VAL A 428 7.36 23.67 -0.72
CA VAL A 428 8.29 24.81 -0.79
C VAL A 428 8.69 25.23 0.62
N LEU A 429 9.98 25.12 0.94
CA LEU A 429 10.52 25.66 2.18
C LEU A 429 10.75 27.16 2.04
N ASP A 430 10.53 27.90 3.12
CA ASP A 430 10.81 29.34 3.16
C ASP A 430 12.28 29.67 3.40
N THR A 431 13.05 28.71 3.93
CA THR A 431 14.48 28.86 4.23
C THR A 431 15.28 27.80 3.50
N ARG A 432 16.44 28.19 2.98
CA ARG A 432 17.38 27.27 2.34
C ARG A 432 18.05 26.39 3.39
N LEU A 433 18.21 25.10 3.08
CA LEU A 433 19.00 24.19 3.88
C LEU A 433 20.47 24.21 3.43
N ASP A 434 21.40 24.37 4.38
CA ASP A 434 22.83 24.53 4.10
C ASP A 434 23.46 23.33 3.39
N VAL A 435 22.91 22.12 3.60
CA VAL A 435 23.35 20.89 2.91
C VAL A 435 23.31 21.05 1.39
N LEU A 436 22.36 21.83 0.85
CA LEU A 436 22.25 22.06 -0.59
C LEU A 436 23.40 22.89 -1.18
N ASN A 437 24.19 23.57 -0.35
CA ASN A 437 25.37 24.31 -0.83
C ASN A 437 26.48 23.38 -1.32
N GLN A 438 26.42 22.09 -0.98
CA GLN A 438 27.40 21.08 -1.38
C GLN A 438 27.12 20.51 -2.78
N PHE A 439 25.92 20.75 -3.34
CA PHE A 439 25.53 20.19 -4.62
C PHE A 439 25.61 21.23 -5.74
N PRO A 440 26.22 20.87 -6.88
CA PRO A 440 26.16 21.73 -8.05
C PRO A 440 24.74 21.77 -8.60
N VAL A 441 24.38 22.90 -9.21
CA VAL A 441 23.17 23.00 -10.03
C VAL A 441 23.37 22.16 -11.28
N ALA A 442 22.53 21.16 -11.48
CA ALA A 442 22.59 20.24 -12.61
C ALA A 442 22.01 20.85 -13.88
N ALA A 443 20.92 21.63 -13.75
CA ALA A 443 20.26 22.31 -14.85
C ALA A 443 19.53 23.58 -14.37
N ARG A 444 19.22 24.48 -15.30
CA ARG A 444 18.48 25.73 -15.07
C ARG A 444 17.21 25.79 -15.91
N LEU A 445 16.13 26.15 -15.24
CA LEU A 445 14.86 26.53 -15.83
C LEU A 445 14.73 28.05 -15.74
N GLU A 446 15.05 28.69 -16.85
CA GLU A 446 14.97 30.14 -17.02
C GLU A 446 13.55 30.60 -17.39
N SER A 447 13.25 31.85 -17.10
CA SER A 447 12.01 32.47 -17.54
C SER A 447 11.83 32.37 -19.06
N GLY A 448 10.73 31.77 -19.52
CA GLY A 448 10.44 31.62 -20.94
C GLY A 448 11.20 30.48 -21.63
N THR A 449 11.82 29.56 -20.87
CA THR A 449 12.45 28.34 -21.41
C THR A 449 11.56 27.63 -22.43
N ARG A 450 12.13 27.21 -23.56
CA ARG A 450 11.41 26.47 -24.59
C ARG A 450 10.74 25.22 -24.01
N ALA A 451 9.44 25.08 -24.24
CA ALA A 451 8.68 23.87 -23.91
C ALA A 451 8.31 23.12 -25.18
N LEU A 452 8.33 21.79 -25.10
CA LEU A 452 7.91 20.90 -26.18
C LEU A 452 6.63 20.17 -25.76
N GLN A 453 5.74 19.91 -26.70
CA GLN A 453 4.55 19.10 -26.50
C GLN A 453 4.49 17.99 -27.54
N ALA A 454 4.18 16.77 -27.09
CA ALA A 454 4.01 15.62 -27.98
C ALA A 454 2.77 14.82 -27.60
N THR A 455 1.98 14.46 -28.62
CA THR A 455 0.77 13.66 -28.45
C THR A 455 1.09 12.34 -27.76
N GLY A 456 0.41 12.08 -26.63
CA GLY A 456 0.59 10.87 -25.82
C GLY A 456 1.83 10.86 -24.91
N LEU A 457 2.66 11.91 -24.92
CA LEU A 457 3.84 12.06 -24.05
C LEU A 457 3.76 13.29 -23.13
N GLY A 458 2.86 14.24 -23.42
CA GLY A 458 2.62 15.41 -22.59
C GLY A 458 3.49 16.60 -22.98
N VAL A 459 3.89 17.39 -21.98
CA VAL A 459 4.67 18.63 -22.13
C VAL A 459 5.93 18.56 -21.29
N GLY A 460 7.01 19.18 -21.76
CA GLY A 460 8.31 19.17 -21.09
C GLY A 460 9.17 20.38 -21.41
N PHE A 461 10.05 20.76 -20.47
CA PHE A 461 11.01 21.85 -20.67
C PHE A 461 12.32 21.32 -21.25
N LEU A 462 12.86 22.02 -22.25
CA LEU A 462 14.22 21.79 -22.72
C LEU A 462 15.16 22.73 -21.94
N LEU A 463 15.88 22.20 -20.95
CA LEU A 463 16.72 23.01 -20.04
C LEU A 463 18.12 23.31 -20.63
N ASP A 464 18.90 24.13 -19.92
CA ASP A 464 20.23 24.61 -20.35
C ASP A 464 21.28 23.50 -20.52
N ASP A 465 21.06 22.33 -19.94
CA ASP A 465 21.87 21.11 -20.09
C ASP A 465 21.54 20.33 -21.38
N GLY A 466 20.58 20.81 -22.17
CA GLY A 466 20.14 20.17 -23.42
C GLY A 466 19.23 18.96 -23.24
N ARG A 467 18.78 18.69 -22.01
CA ARG A 467 17.85 17.59 -21.70
C ARG A 467 16.41 18.06 -21.70
N LEU A 468 15.52 17.15 -22.07
CA LEU A 468 14.06 17.34 -22.00
C LEU A 468 13.53 16.78 -20.69
N TYR A 469 12.96 17.65 -19.87
CA TYR A 469 12.38 17.36 -18.56
C TYR A 469 10.86 17.33 -18.69
N PRO A 470 10.20 16.16 -18.69
CA PRO A 470 8.75 16.06 -18.70
C PRO A 470 8.15 16.76 -17.49
N VAL A 471 6.98 17.36 -17.62
CA VAL A 471 6.31 18.05 -16.51
C VAL A 471 4.97 17.39 -16.23
N ARG A 472 4.68 17.06 -14.96
CA ARG A 472 3.39 16.47 -14.58
C ARG A 472 2.21 17.45 -14.70
N ARG A 473 2.47 18.75 -14.50
CA ARG A 473 1.48 19.84 -14.50
C ARG A 473 1.81 20.90 -15.55
N ALA A 474 0.99 21.00 -16.60
CA ALA A 474 1.20 21.95 -17.69
C ALA A 474 1.12 23.42 -17.22
N GLU A 475 0.51 23.66 -16.07
CA GLU A 475 0.43 24.95 -15.37
C GLU A 475 1.81 25.58 -15.14
N ALA A 476 2.83 24.76 -14.89
CA ALA A 476 4.20 25.24 -14.72
C ALA A 476 4.74 25.92 -16.00
N VAL A 477 4.34 25.43 -17.18
CA VAL A 477 4.74 26.00 -18.49
C VAL A 477 4.12 27.38 -18.66
N ILE A 478 2.84 27.52 -18.29
CA ILE A 478 2.12 28.80 -18.31
C ILE A 478 2.75 29.77 -17.31
N ALA A 479 2.99 29.34 -16.06
CA ALA A 479 3.61 30.15 -15.02
C ALA A 479 5.02 30.62 -15.39
N ASN A 480 5.75 29.83 -16.19
CA ASN A 480 7.07 30.20 -16.68
C ASN A 480 7.03 31.23 -17.82
N GLY A 481 5.87 31.42 -18.45
CA GLY A 481 5.74 32.23 -19.66
C GLY A 481 6.44 31.61 -20.87
N SER A 482 6.54 30.27 -20.87
CA SER A 482 7.18 29.49 -21.92
C SER A 482 6.29 29.38 -23.16
N SER A 483 6.90 29.46 -24.34
CA SER A 483 6.24 29.06 -25.58
C SER A 483 6.32 27.55 -25.74
N THR A 484 5.20 26.92 -26.10
CA THR A 484 5.11 25.49 -26.38
C THR A 484 5.21 25.24 -27.89
N GLU A 485 6.05 24.27 -28.28
CA GLU A 485 6.20 23.81 -29.66
C GLU A 485 5.71 22.36 -29.79
N ASP A 486 4.83 22.11 -30.76
CA ASP A 486 4.38 20.75 -31.08
C ASP A 486 5.47 19.97 -31.81
N VAL A 487 5.83 18.82 -31.27
CA VAL A 487 6.80 17.88 -31.84
C VAL A 487 6.20 16.48 -31.95
N THR A 488 6.71 15.70 -32.90
CA THR A 488 6.34 14.28 -33.00
C THR A 488 6.88 13.48 -31.80
N PRO A 489 6.25 12.35 -31.42
CA PRO A 489 6.80 11.45 -30.41
C PRO A 489 8.21 10.94 -30.70
N ALA A 490 8.60 10.84 -31.98
CA ALA A 490 9.95 10.48 -32.39
C ALA A 490 10.96 11.60 -32.09
N GLN A 491 10.59 12.85 -32.36
CA GLN A 491 11.43 14.01 -32.02
C GLN A 491 11.56 14.18 -30.51
N TRP A 492 10.48 14.02 -29.75
CA TRP A 492 10.52 14.04 -28.28
C TRP A 492 11.56 13.07 -27.72
N ARG A 493 11.52 11.80 -28.17
CA ARG A 493 12.46 10.75 -27.74
C ARG A 493 13.88 10.93 -28.26
N GLY A 494 14.10 11.86 -29.20
CA GLY A 494 15.42 12.22 -29.71
C GLY A 494 16.22 13.10 -28.75
N TYR A 495 15.56 13.77 -27.80
CA TYR A 495 16.23 14.55 -26.78
C TYR A 495 16.73 13.65 -25.64
N PRO A 496 17.94 13.90 -25.08
CA PRO A 496 18.35 13.27 -23.83
C PRO A 496 17.32 13.54 -22.73
N ALA A 497 16.90 12.50 -22.01
CA ALA A 497 15.88 12.65 -20.96
C ALA A 497 16.48 13.23 -19.68
N GLY A 498 15.81 14.25 -19.14
CA GLY A 498 15.93 14.69 -17.75
C GLY A 498 14.86 14.00 -16.88
N PRO A 499 15.00 14.03 -15.54
CA PRO A 499 13.94 13.59 -14.64
C PRO A 499 12.64 14.39 -14.88
N ALA A 500 11.51 13.75 -14.58
CA ALA A 500 10.22 14.44 -14.60
C ALA A 500 10.16 15.48 -13.47
N LEU A 501 9.64 16.67 -13.75
CA LEU A 501 9.42 17.75 -12.81
C LEU A 501 7.94 17.83 -12.42
N GLY A 502 7.66 18.12 -11.15
CA GLY A 502 6.30 18.02 -10.60
C GLY A 502 5.94 16.59 -10.31
#